data_AF-A0A1Y3N8Q5-F1
#
_entry.id   AF-A0A1Y3N8Q5-F1
#
_cell.length_a   1.000
_cell.length_b   1.000
_cell.length_c   1.000
_cell.angle_alpha   90.00
_cell.angle_beta   90.00
_cell.angle_gamma   90.00
#
_symmetry.space_group_name_H-M   'P 1'
#
loop_
_entity.id
_entity.type
_entity.pdbx_description
1 polymer ?
#
loop_
_entity_poly.entity_id
_entity_poly.type
_entity_poly.pdbx_seq_one_letter_code
_entity_poly.pdbx_strand_id
1 'polypeptide(L)'
;MDLFSNKVNNISKAYDSNEIDIILEDDHYPISTLNQNSFYVQNTLIFHGESNEKSETIFDFQHSPKTVLNFVFQPDLYHKKVIFKNINFHGFINNGPYIYMLFFTSTTDINNFQIIFDHCTFTDIHGGVLYLKHNGIIQNLSNDLSSHVFFNHCRFIDVDKTILVYHIKDYYNNFKTSNSLLVHYQNSFFESVRNIGTIFSADILFEYCYFRNIYGISEVEAAFLFSSVTGNKITISNSRFEDSIVHWNQPYFIINNNILEYEFIKLKTHINLYIIF
;
A
#
# COMPACT_ATOMS: atom_id res chain seq x y z
N MET A 1 -25.83 -11.15 1.64
CA MET A 1 -24.88 -10.18 1.04
C MET A 1 -24.72 -8.92 1.89
N ASP A 2 -25.69 -8.53 2.74
CA ASP A 2 -25.57 -7.38 3.68
C ASP A 2 -24.68 -7.62 4.92
N LEU A 3 -23.92 -8.72 4.98
CA LEU A 3 -23.31 -9.17 6.23
C LEU A 3 -22.02 -8.42 6.60
N PHE A 4 -21.13 -8.17 5.64
CA PHE A 4 -19.80 -7.62 5.91
C PHE A 4 -19.85 -6.16 6.37
N SER A 5 -20.49 -5.28 5.59
CA SER A 5 -20.62 -3.86 5.94
C SER A 5 -21.46 -3.64 7.20
N ASN A 6 -22.53 -4.42 7.44
CA ASN A 6 -23.34 -4.26 8.65
C ASN A 6 -22.65 -4.84 9.91
N LYS A 7 -21.91 -5.96 9.79
CA LYS A 7 -21.10 -6.46 10.91
C LYS A 7 -20.04 -5.43 11.30
N VAL A 8 -19.32 -4.85 10.34
CA VAL A 8 -18.24 -3.88 10.65
C VAL A 8 -18.78 -2.51 11.10
N ASN A 9 -19.86 -1.99 10.50
CA ASN A 9 -20.44 -0.69 10.87
C ASN A 9 -21.13 -0.69 12.26
N ASN A 10 -21.56 -1.85 12.75
CA ASN A 10 -22.06 -1.95 14.12
C ASN A 10 -20.93 -1.92 15.16
N ILE A 11 -19.73 -2.37 14.78
CA ILE A 11 -18.56 -2.41 15.65
C ILE A 11 -17.94 -1.00 15.81
N SER A 12 -18.04 -0.12 14.80
CA SER A 12 -17.54 1.26 14.88
C SER A 12 -18.31 2.16 15.87
N LYS A 13 -19.33 1.64 16.56
CA LYS A 13 -20.06 2.33 17.65
C LYS A 13 -19.60 1.90 19.04
N ALA A 14 -18.63 0.99 19.15
CA ALA A 14 -17.98 0.65 20.41
C ALA A 14 -17.00 1.77 20.79
N TYR A 15 -17.54 2.83 21.41
CA TYR A 15 -16.76 4.00 21.82
C TYR A 15 -15.76 3.72 22.95
N ASP A 16 -15.89 2.59 23.66
CA ASP A 16 -15.16 2.32 24.89
C ASP A 16 -13.86 1.50 24.70
N SER A 17 -13.55 1.01 23.49
CA SER A 17 -12.33 0.22 23.24
C SER A 17 -11.32 0.95 22.35
N ASN A 18 -10.06 1.00 22.78
CA ASN A 18 -8.96 1.55 21.98
C ASN A 18 -8.64 0.70 20.75
N GLU A 19 -8.98 -0.59 20.80
CA GLU A 19 -8.76 -1.58 19.76
C GLU A 19 -10.05 -2.34 19.49
N ILE A 20 -10.22 -2.72 18.23
CA ILE A 20 -11.38 -3.41 17.70
C ILE A 20 -10.86 -4.56 16.85
N ASP A 21 -11.03 -5.79 17.34
CA ASP A 21 -10.74 -7.00 16.60
C ASP A 21 -11.95 -7.47 15.79
N ILE A 22 -11.73 -7.71 14.50
CA ILE A 22 -12.70 -8.22 13.54
C ILE A 22 -12.19 -9.58 13.10
N ILE A 23 -12.80 -10.63 13.65
CA ILE A 23 -12.48 -12.03 13.30
C ILE A 23 -13.30 -12.42 12.07
N LEU A 24 -12.60 -12.85 11.02
CA LEU A 24 -13.17 -13.26 9.76
C LEU A 24 -13.21 -14.80 9.70
N GLU A 25 -14.35 -15.37 10.12
CA GLU A 25 -14.56 -16.83 10.23
C GLU A 25 -14.81 -17.53 8.88
N ASP A 26 -15.43 -16.83 7.92
CA ASP A 26 -15.63 -17.35 6.57
C ASP A 26 -14.36 -17.23 5.72
N ASP A 27 -14.21 -18.10 4.71
CA ASP A 27 -13.06 -18.07 3.80
C ASP A 27 -13.19 -17.02 2.69
N HIS A 28 -14.39 -16.53 2.41
CA HIS A 28 -14.66 -15.71 1.22
C HIS A 28 -15.65 -14.57 1.51
N TYR A 29 -15.19 -13.34 1.30
CA TYR A 29 -15.94 -12.11 1.51
C TYR A 29 -15.99 -11.29 0.22
N PRO A 30 -17.10 -11.37 -0.55
CA PRO A 30 -17.31 -10.49 -1.69
C PRO A 30 -17.51 -9.05 -1.20
N ILE A 31 -16.68 -8.13 -1.70
CA ILE A 31 -16.81 -6.70 -1.44
C ILE A 31 -17.98 -6.16 -2.27
N SER A 32 -18.91 -5.46 -1.64
CA SER A 32 -20.12 -4.99 -2.34
C SER A 32 -19.79 -3.90 -3.37
N THR A 33 -20.42 -4.00 -4.54
CA THR A 33 -20.41 -2.96 -5.60
C THR A 33 -21.48 -1.89 -5.42
N LEU A 34 -22.45 -2.10 -4.53
CA LEU A 34 -23.62 -1.24 -4.34
C LEU A 34 -23.50 -0.31 -3.14
N ASN A 35 -22.71 -0.70 -2.15
CA ASN A 35 -22.59 0.03 -0.88
C ASN A 35 -21.28 0.84 -0.84
N GLN A 36 -21.32 1.96 -0.11
CA GLN A 36 -20.10 2.65 0.27
C GLN A 36 -19.39 1.84 1.35
N ASN A 37 -18.33 1.10 1.00
CA ASN A 37 -17.50 0.40 1.98
C ASN A 37 -16.52 1.38 2.65
N SER A 38 -17.09 2.38 3.32
CA SER A 38 -16.35 3.44 4.01
C SER A 38 -16.31 3.16 5.51
N PHE A 39 -15.11 3.25 6.10
CA PHE A 39 -14.82 3.05 7.50
C PHE A 39 -14.26 4.33 8.11
N TYR A 40 -14.92 4.85 9.13
CA TYR A 40 -14.42 6.00 9.89
C TYR A 40 -13.57 5.50 11.05
N VAL A 41 -12.26 5.65 10.94
CA VAL A 41 -11.30 5.08 11.89
C VAL A 41 -11.15 6.03 13.07
N GLN A 42 -11.82 5.68 14.18
CA GLN A 42 -11.68 6.35 15.47
C GLN A 42 -10.72 5.60 16.39
N ASN A 43 -10.76 4.28 16.36
CA ASN A 43 -9.93 3.37 17.16
C ASN A 43 -9.05 2.50 16.25
N THR A 44 -8.15 1.71 16.82
CA THR A 44 -7.40 0.72 16.06
C THR A 44 -8.34 -0.38 15.56
N LEU A 45 -8.34 -0.64 14.25
CA LEU A 45 -9.10 -1.72 13.61
C LEU A 45 -8.15 -2.84 13.21
N ILE A 46 -8.45 -4.07 13.61
CA ILE A 46 -7.64 -5.25 13.30
C ILE A 46 -8.52 -6.30 12.63
N PHE A 47 -8.28 -6.58 11.36
CA PHE A 47 -8.94 -7.63 10.58
C PHE A 47 -8.06 -8.88 10.62
N HIS A 48 -8.56 -9.95 11.22
CA HIS A 48 -7.88 -11.25 11.28
C HIS A 48 -8.58 -12.23 10.35
N GLY A 49 -7.89 -12.64 9.29
CA GLY A 49 -8.27 -13.84 8.55
C GLY A 49 -7.94 -15.07 9.37
N GLU A 50 -8.93 -15.92 9.65
CA GLU A 50 -8.66 -17.24 10.21
C GLU A 50 -8.20 -18.17 9.08
N SER A 51 -6.89 -18.31 8.93
CA SER A 51 -6.35 -19.38 8.08
C SER A 51 -6.57 -20.70 8.82
N ASN A 52 -7.52 -21.50 8.34
CA ASN A 52 -7.57 -22.91 8.66
C ASN A 52 -6.69 -23.67 7.63
N GLU A 53 -6.31 -24.92 7.93
CA GLU A 53 -5.39 -25.71 7.08
C GLU A 53 -5.88 -25.91 5.62
N LYS A 54 -7.11 -25.50 5.28
CA LYS A 54 -7.76 -25.78 4.01
C LYS A 54 -8.07 -24.54 3.17
N SER A 55 -8.00 -23.33 3.72
CA SER A 55 -8.41 -22.12 3.02
C SER A 55 -7.82 -20.85 3.63
N GLU A 56 -7.54 -19.88 2.74
CA GLU A 56 -7.15 -18.53 3.11
C GLU A 56 -8.39 -17.64 3.12
N THR A 57 -8.49 -16.68 4.03
CA THR A 57 -9.54 -15.66 4.00
C THR A 57 -9.35 -14.72 2.82
N ILE A 58 -10.35 -14.62 1.95
CA ILE A 58 -10.32 -13.82 0.72
C ILE A 58 -11.25 -12.61 0.82
N PHE A 59 -10.72 -11.43 0.56
CA PHE A 59 -11.49 -10.24 0.18
C PHE A 59 -11.56 -10.17 -1.35
N ASP A 60 -12.74 -10.50 -1.88
CA ASP A 60 -12.98 -10.62 -3.31
C ASP A 60 -13.62 -9.34 -3.86
N PHE A 61 -12.86 -8.63 -4.71
CA PHE A 61 -13.26 -7.38 -5.36
C PHE A 61 -14.05 -7.63 -6.66
N GLN A 62 -14.43 -8.87 -6.94
CA GLN A 62 -15.42 -9.23 -7.97
C GLN A 62 -15.11 -8.67 -9.36
N HIS A 63 -13.83 -8.49 -9.67
CA HIS A 63 -13.29 -7.90 -10.90
C HIS A 63 -13.94 -6.56 -11.25
N SER A 64 -14.24 -5.73 -10.24
CA SER A 64 -14.98 -4.48 -10.43
C SER A 64 -14.20 -3.25 -9.95
N PRO A 65 -14.23 -2.12 -10.68
CA PRO A 65 -13.69 -0.87 -10.18
C PRO A 65 -14.54 -0.24 -9.07
N LYS A 66 -15.76 -0.77 -8.82
CA LYS A 66 -16.71 -0.24 -7.83
C LYS A 66 -16.54 -0.84 -6.44
N THR A 67 -15.90 -2.01 -6.34
CA THR A 67 -15.54 -2.60 -5.06
C THR A 67 -14.29 -1.90 -4.55
N VAL A 68 -14.45 -0.95 -3.66
CA VAL A 68 -13.34 -0.23 -3.03
C VAL A 68 -13.58 -0.20 -1.53
N LEU A 69 -12.53 -0.27 -0.73
CA LEU A 69 -12.58 -0.05 0.71
C LEU A 69 -11.95 1.32 1.02
N ASN A 70 -12.68 2.17 1.74
CA ASN A 70 -12.25 3.53 2.03
C ASN A 70 -12.14 3.74 3.54
N PHE A 71 -10.94 4.02 4.04
CA PHE A 71 -10.65 4.25 5.44
C PHE A 71 -10.36 5.73 5.66
N VAL A 72 -11.16 6.37 6.52
CA VAL A 72 -11.04 7.79 6.83
C VAL A 72 -10.64 7.94 8.30
N PHE A 73 -9.38 8.28 8.55
CA PHE A 73 -8.88 8.55 9.90
C PHE A 73 -9.51 9.83 10.43
N GLN A 74 -10.28 9.69 11.51
CA GLN A 74 -10.94 10.83 12.16
C GLN A 74 -9.92 11.72 12.91
N PRO A 75 -10.25 12.97 13.22
CA PRO A 75 -9.43 13.80 14.10
C PRO A 75 -9.41 13.30 15.55
N ASP A 76 -8.56 13.94 16.37
CA ASP A 76 -8.63 13.99 17.84
C ASP A 76 -8.27 12.74 18.67
N LEU A 77 -7.81 11.64 18.06
CA LEU A 77 -7.24 10.52 18.82
C LEU A 77 -5.88 10.13 18.23
N TYR A 78 -4.91 9.88 19.11
CA TYR A 78 -3.54 9.55 18.75
C TYR A 78 -3.36 8.04 18.52
N HIS A 79 -2.41 7.66 17.65
CA HIS A 79 -1.95 6.28 17.42
C HIS A 79 -2.97 5.30 16.84
N LYS A 80 -3.80 5.78 15.90
CA LYS A 80 -4.80 4.94 15.22
C LYS A 80 -4.13 3.95 14.27
N LYS A 81 -4.61 2.71 14.23
CA LYS A 81 -4.10 1.72 13.27
C LYS A 81 -5.21 1.07 12.48
N VAL A 82 -4.92 0.69 11.24
CA VAL A 82 -5.69 -0.29 10.50
C VAL A 82 -4.73 -1.44 10.18
N ILE A 83 -5.06 -2.63 10.64
CA ILE A 83 -4.21 -3.81 10.55
C ILE A 83 -4.98 -4.91 9.84
N PHE A 84 -4.39 -5.51 8.80
CA PHE A 84 -4.89 -6.70 8.13
C PHE A 84 -3.88 -7.83 8.35
N LYS A 85 -4.36 -8.99 8.82
CA LYS A 85 -3.53 -10.16 9.08
C LYS A 85 -4.08 -11.39 8.36
N ASN A 86 -3.24 -12.08 7.59
CA ASN A 86 -3.59 -13.33 6.89
C ASN A 86 -4.79 -13.18 5.94
N ILE A 87 -4.81 -12.10 5.14
CA ILE A 87 -5.91 -11.83 4.18
C ILE A 87 -5.36 -11.83 2.76
N ASN A 88 -6.08 -12.51 1.86
CA ASN A 88 -5.86 -12.48 0.43
C ASN A 88 -6.82 -11.48 -0.24
N PHE A 89 -6.29 -10.41 -0.81
CA PHE A 89 -7.02 -9.42 -1.60
C PHE A 89 -6.97 -9.85 -3.07
N HIS A 90 -8.13 -10.08 -3.67
CA HIS A 90 -8.22 -10.71 -4.98
C HIS A 90 -9.19 -10.03 -5.93
N GLY A 91 -8.85 -9.99 -7.22
CA GLY A 91 -9.79 -9.76 -8.31
C GLY A 91 -10.29 -8.33 -8.38
N PHE A 92 -9.38 -7.35 -8.45
CA PHE A 92 -9.74 -5.94 -8.66
C PHE A 92 -9.34 -5.52 -10.07
N ILE A 93 -10.31 -5.16 -10.92
CA ILE A 93 -10.05 -4.72 -12.30
C ILE A 93 -10.51 -3.29 -12.50
N ASN A 94 -9.57 -2.45 -12.90
CA ASN A 94 -9.78 -1.10 -13.37
C ASN A 94 -8.67 -0.65 -14.33
N ASN A 95 -9.04 -0.38 -15.58
CA ASN A 95 -8.10 0.09 -16.61
C ASN A 95 -7.75 1.58 -16.50
N GLY A 96 -8.26 2.29 -15.49
CA GLY A 96 -8.00 3.71 -15.27
C GLY A 96 -6.73 3.96 -14.45
N PRO A 97 -5.96 5.02 -14.75
CA PRO A 97 -4.64 5.23 -14.14
C PRO A 97 -4.65 5.58 -12.64
N TYR A 98 -5.81 5.97 -12.07
CA TYR A 98 -5.91 6.57 -10.74
C TYR A 98 -6.93 5.90 -9.79
N ILE A 99 -7.36 4.66 -10.06
CA ILE A 99 -8.27 3.96 -9.13
C ILE A 99 -7.52 2.84 -8.43
N TYR A 100 -7.68 2.81 -7.12
CA TYR A 100 -7.04 1.89 -6.20
C TYR A 100 -8.13 1.14 -5.44
N MET A 101 -7.88 -0.10 -5.01
CA MET A 101 -8.88 -0.88 -4.29
C MET A 101 -8.99 -0.45 -2.81
N LEU A 102 -7.88 0.01 -2.21
CA LEU A 102 -7.83 0.52 -0.84
C LEU A 102 -7.52 2.02 -0.85
N PHE A 103 -8.42 2.80 -0.27
CA PHE A 103 -8.22 4.24 -0.04
C PHE A 103 -8.01 4.48 1.44
N PHE A 104 -6.96 5.22 1.78
CA PHE A 104 -6.71 5.72 3.12
C PHE A 104 -6.60 7.23 3.07
N THR A 105 -7.45 7.91 3.84
CA THR A 105 -7.45 9.37 3.95
C THR A 105 -7.25 9.80 5.38
N SER A 106 -6.25 10.65 5.60
CA SER A 106 -6.07 11.40 6.85
C SER A 106 -6.35 12.87 6.58
N THR A 107 -7.32 13.43 7.28
CA THR A 107 -7.66 14.87 7.20
C THR A 107 -6.97 15.70 8.27
N THR A 108 -6.24 15.08 9.20
CA THR A 108 -5.61 15.75 10.33
C THR A 108 -4.32 16.45 9.93
N ASP A 109 -4.02 17.56 10.60
CA ASP A 109 -2.74 18.29 10.42
C ASP A 109 -1.55 17.55 11.07
N ILE A 110 -1.83 16.53 11.87
CA ILE A 110 -0.84 15.62 12.45
C ILE A 110 -1.14 14.21 11.97
N ASN A 111 -0.21 13.61 11.25
CA ASN A 111 -0.31 12.21 10.84
C ASN A 111 0.24 11.32 11.96
N ASN A 112 -0.65 10.76 12.78
CA ASN A 112 -0.32 9.74 13.77
C ASN A 112 -1.23 8.52 13.57
N PHE A 113 -1.06 7.89 12.41
CA PHE A 113 -1.76 6.67 12.05
C PHE A 113 -0.78 5.64 11.50
N GLN A 114 -1.16 4.37 11.57
CA GLN A 114 -0.46 3.28 10.91
C GLN A 114 -1.42 2.43 10.09
N ILE A 115 -0.93 1.92 8.97
CA ILE A 115 -1.60 0.95 8.13
C ILE A 115 -0.66 -0.25 8.02
N ILE A 116 -1.09 -1.41 8.46
CA ILE A 116 -0.25 -2.60 8.57
C ILE A 116 -0.91 -3.75 7.81
N PHE A 117 -0.14 -4.38 6.94
CA PHE A 117 -0.48 -5.63 6.27
C PHE A 117 0.54 -6.67 6.70
N ASP A 118 0.09 -7.74 7.33
CA ASP A 118 0.93 -8.78 7.89
C ASP A 118 0.50 -10.14 7.33
N HIS A 119 1.40 -10.79 6.59
CA HIS A 119 1.12 -12.04 5.88
C HIS A 119 -0.08 -11.93 4.92
N CYS A 120 -0.20 -10.80 4.21
CA CYS A 120 -1.25 -10.58 3.22
C CYS A 120 -0.79 -10.95 1.80
N THR A 121 -1.74 -11.40 0.99
CA THR A 121 -1.51 -11.66 -0.44
C THR A 121 -2.37 -10.73 -1.28
N PHE A 122 -1.83 -10.19 -2.36
CA PHE A 122 -2.52 -9.35 -3.33
C PHE A 122 -2.37 -10.03 -4.69
N THR A 123 -3.48 -10.51 -5.26
CA THR A 123 -3.48 -11.29 -6.51
C THR A 123 -4.49 -10.76 -7.51
N ASP A 124 -4.13 -10.75 -8.80
CA ASP A 124 -5.05 -10.38 -9.89
C ASP A 124 -5.64 -8.97 -9.68
N ILE A 125 -4.74 -7.99 -9.55
CA ILE A 125 -5.07 -6.59 -9.29
C ILE A 125 -4.65 -5.76 -10.51
N HIS A 126 -5.57 -5.59 -11.46
CA HIS A 126 -5.40 -4.73 -12.62
C HIS A 126 -5.84 -3.30 -12.27
N GLY A 127 -5.02 -2.60 -11.51
CA GLY A 127 -5.27 -1.25 -11.01
C GLY A 127 -4.27 -0.91 -9.91
N GLY A 128 -4.68 -0.11 -8.93
CA GLY A 128 -3.86 0.15 -7.75
C GLY A 128 -4.26 -0.64 -6.51
N VAL A 129 -3.28 -1.09 -5.71
CA VAL A 129 -3.55 -1.70 -4.40
C VAL A 129 -3.91 -0.62 -3.37
N LEU A 130 -3.02 0.33 -3.11
CA LEU A 130 -3.20 1.33 -2.04
C LEU A 130 -3.05 2.77 -2.52
N TYR A 131 -4.05 3.60 -2.21
CA TYR A 131 -4.00 5.05 -2.33
C TYR A 131 -4.00 5.70 -0.95
N LEU A 132 -2.93 6.43 -0.63
CA LEU A 132 -2.82 7.17 0.63
C LEU A 132 -2.84 8.68 0.37
N LYS A 133 -3.82 9.35 0.96
CA LYS A 133 -3.95 10.80 0.94
C LYS A 133 -3.86 11.37 2.35
N HIS A 134 -2.90 12.25 2.59
CA HIS A 134 -2.61 12.77 3.94
C HIS A 134 -2.40 14.28 3.96
N ASN A 135 -2.79 14.95 5.05
CA ASN A 135 -2.74 16.41 5.18
C ASN A 135 -1.63 16.90 6.13
N GLY A 136 -1.15 16.03 7.01
CA GLY A 136 -0.39 16.43 8.18
C GLY A 136 1.13 16.44 8.03
N ILE A 137 1.77 17.21 8.91
CA ILE A 137 3.18 16.99 9.25
C ILE A 137 3.19 15.79 10.19
N ILE A 138 4.04 14.81 9.91
CA ILE A 138 4.18 13.66 10.79
C ILE A 138 4.86 14.11 12.07
N GLN A 139 4.26 13.79 13.20
CA GLN A 139 5.00 13.82 14.46
C GLN A 139 5.74 12.49 14.57
N ASN A 140 7.03 12.55 14.85
CA ASN A 140 7.85 11.36 15.06
C ASN A 140 7.17 10.44 16.07
N LEU A 141 6.61 9.33 15.57
CA LEU A 141 6.27 8.17 16.39
C LEU A 141 7.56 7.76 17.10
N SER A 142 7.62 7.94 18.41
CA SER A 142 8.83 7.72 19.20
C SER A 142 9.42 6.32 18.94
N ASN A 143 10.65 6.33 18.42
CA ASN A 143 11.73 5.34 18.41
C ASN A 143 11.52 3.84 18.07
N ASP A 144 10.31 3.29 17.92
CA ASP A 144 10.17 1.86 17.53
C ASP A 144 9.04 1.55 16.52
N LEU A 145 8.30 2.56 16.04
CA LEU A 145 7.15 2.39 15.15
C LEU A 145 7.19 3.38 13.96
N SER A 146 8.36 3.54 13.33
CA SER A 146 8.62 4.61 12.35
C SER A 146 7.87 4.50 11.02
N SER A 147 7.34 3.31 10.67
CA SER A 147 6.59 3.10 9.44
C SER A 147 5.12 3.45 9.59
N HIS A 148 4.61 4.25 8.66
CA HIS A 148 3.19 4.65 8.61
C HIS A 148 2.38 3.69 7.75
N VAL A 149 3.00 3.13 6.71
CA VAL A 149 2.47 2.02 5.93
C VAL A 149 3.49 0.91 5.99
N PHE A 150 3.08 -0.27 6.46
CA PHE A 150 3.98 -1.40 6.66
C PHE A 150 3.41 -2.67 6.04
N PHE A 151 4.17 -3.26 5.12
CA PHE A 151 3.86 -4.55 4.50
C PHE A 151 4.91 -5.56 4.97
N ASN A 152 4.49 -6.54 5.76
CA ASN A 152 5.37 -7.54 6.36
C ASN A 152 4.98 -8.94 5.88
N HIS A 153 5.91 -9.67 5.29
CA HIS A 153 5.66 -11.00 4.70
C HIS A 153 4.52 -10.99 3.66
N CYS A 154 4.37 -9.89 2.93
CA CYS A 154 3.31 -9.74 1.94
C CYS A 154 3.74 -10.25 0.56
N ARG A 155 2.75 -10.69 -0.24
CA ARG A 155 2.95 -11.16 -1.61
C ARG A 155 2.12 -10.33 -2.59
N PHE A 156 2.73 -9.89 -3.69
CA PHE A 156 2.07 -9.14 -4.77
C PHE A 156 2.28 -9.91 -6.06
N ILE A 157 1.21 -10.48 -6.63
CA ILE A 157 1.28 -11.39 -7.77
C ILE A 157 0.28 -10.93 -8.83
N ASP A 158 0.79 -10.60 -10.03
CA ASP A 158 -0.03 -10.04 -11.12
C ASP A 158 -0.78 -8.78 -10.69
N VAL A 159 0.01 -7.76 -10.35
CA VAL A 159 -0.45 -6.47 -9.82
C VAL A 159 0.05 -5.34 -10.72
N ASP A 160 -0.84 -4.44 -11.14
CA ASP A 160 -0.43 -3.30 -11.97
C ASP A 160 0.34 -2.25 -11.16
N LYS A 161 -0.19 -1.83 -9.99
CA LYS A 161 0.42 -0.83 -9.10
C LYS A 161 0.24 -1.19 -7.62
N THR A 162 1.28 -1.10 -6.80
CA THR A 162 1.14 -1.39 -5.35
C THR A 162 0.77 -0.15 -4.53
N ILE A 163 1.30 1.02 -4.86
CA ILE A 163 1.07 2.20 -4.01
C ILE A 163 1.06 3.55 -4.75
N LEU A 164 0.22 4.47 -4.28
CA LEU A 164 0.30 5.90 -4.54
C LEU A 164 0.19 6.67 -3.22
N VAL A 165 1.18 7.50 -2.92
CA VAL A 165 1.17 8.39 -1.75
C VAL A 165 1.15 9.85 -2.18
N TYR A 166 0.15 10.59 -1.71
CA TYR A 166 -0.13 11.96 -2.10
C TYR A 166 -0.44 12.85 -0.89
N HIS A 167 0.09 14.07 -0.88
CA HIS A 167 -0.22 15.08 0.14
C HIS A 167 -1.42 15.93 -0.31
N ILE A 168 -2.40 16.21 0.56
CA ILE A 168 -3.63 16.95 0.19
C ILE A 168 -3.33 18.33 -0.40
N LYS A 169 -2.34 19.03 0.15
CA LYS A 169 -1.87 20.32 -0.38
C LYS A 169 -0.81 20.09 -1.47
N ASP A 170 -1.17 20.41 -2.72
CA ASP A 170 -0.35 20.21 -3.94
C ASP A 170 1.08 20.73 -3.84
N TYR A 171 1.28 21.82 -3.09
CA TYR A 171 2.62 22.39 -2.85
C TYR A 171 3.61 21.37 -2.28
N TYR A 172 3.16 20.52 -1.34
CA TYR A 172 4.01 19.50 -0.73
C TYR A 172 4.17 18.24 -1.58
N ASN A 173 3.51 18.19 -2.75
CA ASN A 173 3.81 17.24 -3.81
C ASN A 173 4.87 17.78 -4.79
N ASN A 174 5.61 18.83 -4.42
CA ASN A 174 6.77 19.35 -5.15
C ASN A 174 7.99 19.55 -4.24
N PHE A 175 7.77 19.79 -2.94
CA PHE A 175 8.83 19.99 -1.94
C PHE A 175 8.56 19.16 -0.68
N LYS A 176 9.55 18.37 -0.23
CA LYS A 176 9.44 17.58 1.00
C LYS A 176 9.31 18.47 2.24
N THR A 177 8.38 18.11 3.11
CA THR A 177 8.30 18.62 4.48
C THR A 177 9.29 17.87 5.37
N SER A 178 9.77 18.48 6.45
CA SER A 178 10.84 17.95 7.30
C SER A 178 10.58 16.55 7.90
N ASN A 179 9.34 16.05 7.85
CA ASN A 179 8.91 14.77 8.43
C ASN A 179 8.08 13.99 7.40
N SER A 180 8.73 13.17 6.57
CA SER A 180 8.12 12.35 5.51
C SER A 180 7.48 11.06 6.03
N LEU A 181 6.38 10.63 5.40
CA LEU A 181 5.78 9.32 5.65
C LEU A 181 6.81 8.25 5.31
N LEU A 182 6.83 7.15 6.06
CA LEU A 182 7.62 5.98 5.69
C LEU A 182 6.67 4.87 5.25
N VAL A 183 6.85 4.43 4.00
CA VAL A 183 6.30 3.18 3.49
C VAL A 183 7.40 2.13 3.59
N HIS A 184 7.14 1.03 4.28
CA HIS A 184 8.13 -0.02 4.49
C HIS A 184 7.58 -1.37 4.00
N TYR A 185 8.32 -1.99 3.09
CA TYR A 185 8.11 -3.36 2.66
C TYR A 185 9.21 -4.23 3.25
N GLN A 186 8.84 -5.20 4.08
CA GLN A 186 9.76 -6.13 4.73
C GLN A 186 9.41 -7.57 4.39
N ASN A 187 10.41 -8.39 4.08
CA ASN A 187 10.25 -9.81 3.74
C ASN A 187 9.18 -10.07 2.68
N SER A 188 9.02 -9.14 1.73
CA SER A 188 7.90 -9.15 0.78
C SER A 188 8.31 -9.67 -0.60
N PHE A 189 7.37 -10.29 -1.29
CA PHE A 189 7.57 -10.93 -2.59
C PHE A 189 6.72 -10.25 -3.66
N PHE A 190 7.34 -9.89 -4.78
CA PHE A 190 6.70 -9.24 -5.92
C PHE A 190 6.95 -10.07 -7.17
N GLU A 191 5.89 -10.54 -7.82
CA GLU A 191 5.97 -11.33 -9.05
C GLU A 191 4.97 -10.79 -10.08
N SER A 192 5.47 -10.52 -11.29
CA SER A 192 4.63 -10.02 -12.39
C SER A 192 3.98 -8.68 -12.04
N VAL A 193 4.73 -7.79 -11.41
CA VAL A 193 4.25 -6.45 -11.02
C VAL A 193 4.61 -5.46 -12.12
N ARG A 194 3.63 -4.69 -12.63
CA ARG A 194 3.90 -3.74 -13.72
C ARG A 194 4.58 -2.47 -13.23
N ASN A 195 4.25 -2.02 -12.02
CA ASN A 195 4.84 -0.86 -11.37
C ASN A 195 4.68 -1.01 -9.84
N ILE A 196 5.71 -0.66 -9.06
CA ILE A 196 5.56 -0.64 -7.59
C ILE A 196 4.72 0.57 -7.21
N GLY A 197 5.07 1.76 -7.68
CA GLY A 197 4.21 2.90 -7.43
C GLY A 197 4.75 4.26 -7.82
N THR A 198 3.98 5.25 -7.37
CA THR A 198 4.28 6.66 -7.51
C THR A 198 4.25 7.30 -6.13
N ILE A 199 5.34 8.00 -5.78
CA ILE A 199 5.49 8.60 -4.45
C ILE A 199 5.74 10.08 -4.57
N PHE A 200 4.79 10.86 -4.08
CA PHE A 200 4.95 12.31 -4.00
C PHE A 200 5.40 12.77 -2.61
N SER A 201 5.05 12.07 -1.53
CA SER A 201 5.27 12.61 -0.18
C SER A 201 5.58 11.54 0.86
N ALA A 202 6.48 10.63 0.51
CA ALA A 202 6.96 9.59 1.41
C ALA A 202 8.39 9.16 1.07
N ASP A 203 9.08 8.66 2.08
CA ASP A 203 10.22 7.79 1.93
C ASP A 203 9.73 6.35 1.76
N ILE A 204 10.48 5.54 0.99
CA ILE A 204 10.24 4.10 0.92
C ILE A 204 11.48 3.34 1.39
N LEU A 205 11.24 2.32 2.20
CA LEU A 205 12.22 1.28 2.54
C LEU A 205 11.74 -0.07 2.01
N PHE A 206 12.61 -0.79 1.30
CA PHE A 206 12.46 -2.19 0.96
C PHE A 206 13.57 -2.99 1.64
N GLU A 207 13.21 -3.95 2.49
CA GLU A 207 14.17 -4.75 3.25
C GLU A 207 13.86 -6.25 3.08
N TYR A 208 14.86 -7.03 2.68
CA TYR A 208 14.69 -8.48 2.41
C TYR A 208 13.59 -8.81 1.40
N CYS A 209 13.39 -7.94 0.40
CA CYS A 209 12.37 -8.12 -0.62
C CYS A 209 12.90 -8.93 -1.82
N TYR A 210 11.99 -9.62 -2.49
CA TYR A 210 12.28 -10.36 -3.71
C TYR A 210 11.37 -9.88 -4.84
N PHE A 211 11.98 -9.38 -5.92
CA PHE A 211 11.30 -8.85 -7.08
C PHE A 211 11.57 -9.74 -8.29
N ARG A 212 10.51 -10.19 -8.95
CA ARG A 212 10.58 -11.01 -10.15
C ARG A 212 9.64 -10.48 -11.22
N ASN A 213 10.07 -10.50 -12.48
CA ASN A 213 9.22 -10.16 -13.61
C ASN A 213 8.57 -8.76 -13.50
N ILE A 214 9.37 -7.73 -13.23
CA ILE A 214 8.86 -6.35 -13.31
C ILE A 214 8.80 -5.92 -14.78
N TYR A 215 7.62 -5.50 -15.25
CA TYR A 215 7.33 -5.31 -16.68
C TYR A 215 7.30 -3.85 -17.16
N GLY A 216 6.91 -2.91 -16.30
CA GLY A 216 6.53 -1.57 -16.75
C GLY A 216 5.12 -1.54 -17.35
N ILE A 217 4.58 -0.32 -17.48
CA ILE A 217 3.28 -0.05 -18.08
C ILE A 217 3.33 1.34 -18.73
N SER A 218 2.75 1.49 -19.92
CA SER A 218 2.85 2.71 -20.74
C SER A 218 2.24 3.96 -20.09
N GLU A 219 1.34 3.77 -19.14
CA GLU A 219 0.55 4.77 -18.46
C GLU A 219 1.27 5.40 -17.25
N VAL A 220 2.49 4.95 -16.95
CA VAL A 220 3.31 5.54 -15.87
C VAL A 220 4.69 5.91 -16.40
N GLU A 221 5.42 6.69 -15.64
CA GLU A 221 6.70 7.26 -16.07
C GLU A 221 7.87 6.30 -15.83
N ALA A 222 7.80 5.44 -14.81
CA ALA A 222 8.85 4.49 -14.45
C ALA A 222 8.33 3.05 -14.26
N ALA A 223 9.11 2.06 -14.71
CA ALA A 223 8.70 0.66 -14.65
C ALA A 223 8.68 0.08 -13.24
N PHE A 224 9.51 0.59 -12.33
CA PHE A 224 9.53 0.17 -10.93
C PHE A 224 8.94 1.24 -10.02
N LEU A 225 9.58 2.41 -9.94
CA LEU A 225 9.16 3.45 -9.00
C LEU A 225 9.42 4.85 -9.57
N PHE A 226 8.41 5.72 -9.44
CA PHE A 226 8.50 7.14 -9.76
C PHE A 226 8.41 7.99 -8.49
N SER A 227 9.39 8.87 -8.28
CA SER A 227 9.39 9.86 -7.21
C SER A 227 9.89 11.20 -7.73
N SER A 228 8.99 12.20 -7.81
CA SER A 228 9.29 13.52 -8.37
C SER A 228 9.54 14.62 -7.35
N VAL A 229 9.29 14.35 -6.07
CA VAL A 229 9.32 15.39 -5.04
C VAL A 229 10.66 15.43 -4.37
N THR A 230 11.28 16.61 -4.35
CA THR A 230 12.63 16.80 -3.82
C THR A 230 12.74 16.33 -2.37
N GLY A 231 13.68 15.44 -2.08
CA GLY A 231 14.09 15.01 -0.74
C GLY A 231 13.52 13.69 -0.23
N ASN A 232 12.59 13.06 -0.93
CA ASN A 232 12.21 11.66 -0.66
C ASN A 232 13.45 10.76 -0.71
N LYS A 233 13.47 9.78 0.20
CA LYS A 233 14.51 8.78 0.32
C LYS A 233 13.93 7.42 -0.05
N ILE A 234 14.59 6.75 -0.97
CA ILE A 234 14.28 5.38 -1.39
C ILE A 234 15.46 4.52 -1.00
N THR A 235 15.24 3.56 -0.11
CA THR A 235 16.26 2.62 0.34
C THR A 235 15.83 1.22 -0.03
N ILE A 236 16.72 0.47 -0.68
CA ILE A 236 16.53 -0.95 -0.95
C ILE A 236 17.73 -1.70 -0.38
N SER A 237 17.49 -2.55 0.61
CA SER A 237 18.53 -3.30 1.32
C SER A 237 18.22 -4.80 1.33
N ASN A 238 19.27 -5.62 1.24
CA ASN A 238 19.22 -7.08 1.33
C ASN A 238 18.18 -7.73 0.39
N SER A 239 17.93 -7.09 -0.75
CA SER A 239 16.85 -7.46 -1.65
C SER A 239 17.40 -8.04 -2.96
N ARG A 240 16.57 -8.80 -3.66
CA ARG A 240 16.95 -9.51 -4.89
C ARG A 240 16.00 -9.20 -6.03
N PHE A 241 16.57 -8.96 -7.22
CA PHE A 241 15.83 -8.72 -8.45
C PHE A 241 16.18 -9.80 -9.47
N GLU A 242 15.16 -10.44 -10.03
CA GLU A 242 15.30 -11.47 -11.06
C GLU A 242 14.36 -11.23 -12.24
N ASP A 243 14.81 -11.63 -13.43
CA ASP A 243 13.97 -11.79 -14.62
C ASP A 243 13.10 -10.56 -14.96
N SER A 244 13.51 -9.36 -14.55
CA SER A 244 12.75 -8.13 -14.82
C SER A 244 12.97 -7.69 -16.26
N ILE A 245 11.88 -7.60 -17.03
CA ILE A 245 11.88 -7.21 -18.43
C ILE A 245 11.08 -5.92 -18.59
N VAL A 246 11.76 -4.77 -18.56
CA VAL A 246 11.11 -3.48 -18.77
C VAL A 246 10.76 -3.29 -20.24
N HIS A 247 9.48 -3.11 -20.49
CA HIS A 247 8.94 -2.78 -21.81
C HIS A 247 8.97 -1.27 -22.07
N TRP A 248 8.64 -0.87 -23.31
CA TRP A 248 8.37 0.53 -23.70
C TRP A 248 9.55 1.52 -23.57
N ASN A 249 10.80 1.04 -23.47
CA ASN A 249 11.97 1.89 -23.19
C ASN A 249 11.79 2.77 -21.95
N GLN A 250 10.96 2.32 -21.01
CA GLN A 250 10.67 3.05 -19.80
C GLN A 250 11.88 2.96 -18.86
N PRO A 251 12.27 4.05 -18.17
CA PRO A 251 13.29 3.97 -17.14
C PRO A 251 12.81 3.08 -15.99
N TYR A 252 13.73 2.34 -15.37
CA TYR A 252 13.39 1.48 -14.24
C TYR A 252 13.00 2.35 -13.03
N PHE A 253 13.79 3.39 -12.76
CA PHE A 253 13.54 4.39 -11.75
C PHE A 253 13.53 5.80 -12.36
N ILE A 254 12.62 6.65 -11.91
CA ILE A 254 12.71 8.11 -12.07
C ILE A 254 12.68 8.73 -10.68
N ILE A 255 13.80 9.31 -10.28
CA ILE A 255 14.05 9.77 -8.91
C ILE A 255 14.63 11.18 -9.00
N ASN A 256 13.75 12.17 -9.16
CA ASN A 256 14.18 13.56 -9.37
C ASN A 256 14.48 14.24 -8.04
N ASN A 257 15.70 14.76 -7.86
CA ASN A 257 16.14 15.46 -6.64
C ASN A 257 15.91 14.64 -5.35
N ASN A 258 16.09 13.33 -5.44
CA ASN A 258 15.79 12.35 -4.40
C ASN A 258 17.03 11.50 -4.09
N ILE A 259 17.04 10.86 -2.91
CA ILE A 259 18.14 9.99 -2.50
C ILE A 259 17.74 8.54 -2.77
N LEU A 260 18.59 7.82 -3.48
CA LEU A 260 18.46 6.40 -3.73
C LEU A 260 19.65 5.67 -3.10
N GLU A 261 19.37 4.83 -2.11
CA GLU A 261 20.36 4.03 -1.39
C GLU A 261 20.14 2.54 -1.67
N TYR A 262 21.24 1.86 -1.97
CA TYR A 262 21.26 0.43 -2.26
C TYR A 262 22.29 -0.27 -1.39
N GLU A 263 21.87 -1.32 -0.68
CA GLU A 263 22.75 -2.11 0.15
C GLU A 263 22.53 -3.60 -0.09
N PHE A 264 23.59 -4.35 -0.42
CA PHE A 264 23.54 -5.80 -0.64
C PHE A 264 22.45 -6.29 -1.63
N ILE A 265 22.47 -5.74 -2.85
CA ILE A 265 21.51 -6.13 -3.89
C ILE A 265 22.09 -7.20 -4.81
N LYS A 266 21.33 -8.26 -5.03
CA LYS A 266 21.62 -9.26 -6.07
C LYS A 266 20.77 -9.00 -7.30
N LEU A 267 21.42 -8.62 -8.40
CA LEU A 267 20.78 -8.42 -9.70
C LEU A 267 21.06 -9.61 -10.61
N LYS A 268 19.99 -10.22 -11.15
CA LYS A 268 20.06 -11.16 -12.26
C LYS A 268 19.08 -10.69 -13.34
N THR A 269 19.52 -9.70 -14.11
CA THR A 269 18.69 -9.04 -15.13
C THR A 269 19.32 -9.20 -16.51
N HIS A 270 18.47 -9.23 -17.55
CA HIS A 270 18.89 -9.24 -18.95
C HIS A 270 18.81 -7.84 -19.61
N ILE A 271 18.70 -6.77 -18.81
CA ILE A 271 18.38 -5.41 -19.26
C ILE A 271 19.34 -4.35 -18.70
N ASN A 272 19.56 -3.32 -19.52
CA ASN A 272 20.22 -2.06 -19.17
C ASN A 272 19.38 -1.29 -18.13
N LEU A 273 19.88 -1.20 -16.89
CA LEU A 273 19.29 -0.39 -15.84
C LEU A 273 19.54 1.10 -16.16
N TYR A 274 18.54 1.80 -16.69
CA TYR A 274 18.58 3.25 -16.83
C TYR A 274 18.03 3.90 -15.56
N ILE A 275 18.92 4.56 -14.81
CA ILE A 275 18.56 5.45 -13.70
C ILE A 275 18.67 6.87 -14.24
N ILE A 276 17.56 7.59 -14.25
CA ILE A 276 17.53 9.02 -14.56
C ILE A 276 17.52 9.77 -13.23
N PHE A 277 18.54 10.58 -13.00
CA PHE A 277 18.67 11.51 -11.87
C PHE A 277 18.15 12.90 -12.23
#